data_AF-A0A848P6L3-F1
#
_entry.id   AF-A0A848P6L3-F1
#
_cell.length_a   1.000
_cell.length_b   1.000
_cell.length_c   1.000
_cell.angle_alpha   90.00
_cell.angle_beta   90.00
_cell.angle_gamma   90.00
#
_symmetry.space_group_name_H-M   'P 1'
#
loop_
_entity.id
_entity.type
_entity.pdbx_description
1 polymer ?
#
loop_
_entity_poly.entity_id
_entity_poly.type
_entity_poly.pdbx_seq_one_letter_code
_entity_poly.pdbx_strand_id
1 'polypeptide(L)'
;MKLRQKILLLAVAPLTIAMLAIMLTVRHQSIALAQHERQLVESAYLQAKETELRAYVKLAQSAIAPLVASGRDNEATRDEAMRTLARLDFGTDGYFFLYDMRGRNLMHPRQPELVGRDLWDLTDAG
;
A
#
# COMPACT_ATOMS: atom_id res chain seq x y z
N MET A 1 53.08 -37.41 12.36
CA MET A 1 52.17 -36.66 13.25
C MET A 1 52.51 -37.00 14.70
N LYS A 2 52.89 -36.03 15.53
CA LYS A 2 53.22 -36.29 16.96
C LYS A 2 51.92 -36.63 17.71
N LEU A 3 51.93 -37.64 18.58
CA LEU A 3 50.75 -38.21 19.27
C LEU A 3 49.84 -37.14 19.93
N ARG A 4 50.45 -36.07 20.46
CA ARG A 4 49.74 -34.91 21.02
C ARG A 4 48.79 -34.23 20.04
N GLN A 5 49.15 -34.08 18.77
CA GLN A 5 48.28 -33.47 17.75
C GLN A 5 47.05 -34.33 17.45
N LYS A 6 47.17 -35.66 17.44
CA LYS A 6 46.04 -36.58 17.25
C LYS A 6 45.01 -36.48 18.37
N ILE A 7 45.48 -36.40 19.62
CA ILE A 7 44.60 -36.29 20.81
C ILE A 7 43.90 -34.92 20.81
N LEU A 8 44.62 -33.85 20.49
CA LEU A 8 44.05 -32.50 20.40
C LEU A 8 43.01 -32.40 19.28
N LEU A 9 43.27 -33.02 18.12
CA LEU A 9 42.30 -33.10 17.01
C LEU A 9 41.04 -33.87 17.42
N LEU A 10 41.17 -34.98 18.14
CA LEU A 10 40.03 -35.81 18.56
C LEU A 10 39.12 -35.08 19.56
N ALA A 11 39.66 -34.15 20.36
CA ALA A 11 38.89 -33.35 21.30
C ALA A 11 38.22 -32.11 20.67
N VAL A 12 38.90 -31.43 19.74
CA VAL A 12 38.42 -30.17 19.14
C VAL A 12 37.51 -30.39 17.93
N ALA A 13 37.69 -31.48 17.18
CA ALA A 13 36.86 -31.82 16.03
C ALA A 13 35.36 -31.93 16.34
N PRO A 14 34.90 -32.68 17.37
CA PRO A 14 33.45 -32.79 17.64
C PRO A 14 32.82 -31.44 18.04
N LEU A 15 33.56 -30.60 18.77
CA LEU A 15 33.12 -29.25 19.18
C LEU A 15 32.94 -28.33 17.98
N THR A 16 33.90 -28.33 17.04
CA THR A 16 33.81 -27.53 15.82
C THR A 16 32.70 -28.00 14.89
N ILE A 17 32.50 -29.33 14.77
CA ILE A 17 31.40 -29.91 14.00
C ILE A 17 30.04 -29.51 14.60
N ALA A 18 29.88 -29.59 15.92
CA ALA A 18 28.65 -29.17 16.59
C ALA A 18 28.35 -27.68 16.36
N MET A 19 29.38 -26.83 16.45
CA MET A 19 29.25 -25.39 16.21
C MET A 19 28.85 -25.08 14.77
N LEU A 20 29.43 -25.78 13.78
CA LEU A 20 29.05 -25.68 12.37
C LEU A 20 27.63 -26.17 12.11
N ALA A 21 27.21 -27.27 12.73
CA ALA A 21 25.86 -27.81 12.59
C ALA A 21 24.80 -26.83 13.13
N ILE A 22 25.05 -26.24 14.31
CA ILE A 22 24.20 -25.20 14.89
C ILE A 22 24.15 -23.98 13.97
N MET A 23 25.30 -23.52 13.47
CA MET A 23 25.38 -22.37 12.57
C MET A 23 24.57 -22.58 11.28
N LEU A 24 24.67 -23.76 10.67
CA LEU A 24 23.90 -24.11 9.46
C LEU A 24 22.40 -24.17 9.74
N THR A 25 22.01 -24.73 10.88
CA THR A 25 20.61 -24.84 11.30
C THR A 25 19.99 -23.47 11.54
N VAL A 26 20.69 -22.58 12.25
CA VAL A 26 20.26 -21.20 12.49
C VAL A 26 20.13 -20.45 11.16
N ARG A 27 21.13 -20.55 10.28
CA ARG A 27 21.10 -19.89 8.96
C ARG A 27 19.91 -20.35 8.11
N HIS A 28 19.57 -21.65 8.17
CA HIS A 28 18.41 -22.19 7.46
C HIS A 28 17.08 -21.67 8.03
N GLN A 29 16.95 -21.57 9.35
CA GLN A 29 15.72 -21.10 10.01
C GLN A 29 15.49 -19.59 9.86
N SER A 30 16.56 -18.78 9.84
CA SER A 30 16.46 -17.32 9.73
C SER A 30 15.88 -16.85 8.39
N ILE A 31 16.09 -17.59 7.30
CA ILE A 31 15.57 -17.23 5.97
C ILE A 31 14.07 -17.60 5.84
N ALA A 32 13.64 -18.70 6.47
CA ALA A 32 12.24 -19.12 6.48
C ALA A 32 11.35 -18.22 7.37
N LEU A 33 11.88 -17.75 8.50
CA LEU A 33 11.15 -16.87 9.41
C LEU A 33 10.92 -15.47 8.81
N ALA A 34 11.93 -14.93 8.11
CA ALA A 34 11.85 -13.61 7.48
C ALA A 34 10.81 -13.53 6.35
N GLN A 35 10.47 -14.64 5.69
CA GLN A 35 9.45 -14.68 4.64
C GLN A 35 8.02 -14.66 5.22
N HIS A 36 7.78 -15.36 6.34
CA HIS A 36 6.49 -15.34 7.01
C HIS A 36 6.17 -13.99 7.65
N GLU A 37 7.16 -13.34 8.27
CA GLU A 37 6.98 -11.98 8.80
C GLU A 37 6.61 -10.99 7.70
N ARG A 38 7.21 -11.08 6.51
CA ARG A 38 6.93 -10.15 5.40
C ARG A 38 5.49 -10.20 4.93
N GLN A 39 4.91 -11.38 4.72
CA GLN A 39 3.52 -11.49 4.22
C GLN A 39 2.50 -10.97 5.24
N LEU A 40 2.73 -11.23 6.53
CA LEU A 40 1.88 -10.72 7.59
C LEU A 40 2.02 -9.19 7.72
N VAL A 41 3.24 -8.68 7.63
CA VAL A 41 3.49 -7.24 7.65
C VAL A 41 2.91 -6.54 6.42
N GLU A 42 3.05 -7.11 5.23
CA GLU A 42 2.52 -6.56 3.99
C GLU A 42 1.00 -6.53 4.00
N SER A 43 0.34 -7.63 4.36
CA SER A 43 -1.12 -7.69 4.44
C SER A 43 -1.68 -6.74 5.50
N ALA A 44 -1.07 -6.68 6.69
CA ALA A 44 -1.43 -5.71 7.72
C ALA A 44 -1.22 -4.26 7.26
N TYR A 45 -0.13 -4.00 6.53
CA TYR A 45 0.17 -2.69 5.96
C TYR A 45 -0.86 -2.27 4.90
N LEU A 46 -1.17 -3.15 3.94
CA LEU A 46 -2.18 -2.91 2.91
C LEU A 46 -3.56 -2.68 3.53
N GLN A 47 -3.94 -3.47 4.53
CA GLN A 47 -5.21 -3.29 5.25
C GLN A 47 -5.27 -1.94 5.97
N ALA A 48 -4.17 -1.52 6.60
CA ALA A 48 -4.09 -0.21 7.23
C ALA A 48 -4.25 0.92 6.20
N LYS A 49 -3.60 0.80 5.03
CA LYS A 49 -3.72 1.76 3.93
C LYS A 49 -5.12 1.79 3.32
N GLU A 50 -5.76 0.65 3.13
CA GLU A 50 -7.14 0.60 2.67
C GLU A 50 -8.09 1.30 3.65
N THR A 51 -7.89 1.08 4.95
CA THR A 51 -8.68 1.73 6.02
C THR A 51 -8.49 3.25 5.99
N GLU A 52 -7.26 3.71 5.81
CA GLU A 52 -6.91 5.12 5.67
C GLU A 52 -7.60 5.75 4.44
N LEU A 53 -7.53 5.10 3.27
CA LEU A 53 -8.20 5.58 2.05
C LEU A 53 -9.73 5.64 2.22
N ARG A 54 -10.34 4.65 2.87
CA ARG A 54 -11.78 4.66 3.19
C ARG A 54 -12.14 5.83 4.10
N ALA A 55 -11.27 6.19 5.05
CA ALA A 55 -11.49 7.34 5.92
C ALA A 55 -11.43 8.66 5.13
N TYR A 56 -10.51 8.80 4.17
CA TYR A 56 -10.44 9.98 3.30
C TYR A 56 -11.67 10.13 2.41
N VAL A 57 -12.16 9.04 1.81
CA VAL A 57 -13.40 9.06 1.03
C VAL A 57 -14.60 9.46 1.89
N LYS A 58 -14.68 8.97 3.14
CA LYS A 58 -15.72 9.41 4.08
C LYS A 58 -15.63 10.90 4.39
N LEU A 59 -14.43 11.43 4.60
CA LEU A 59 -14.21 12.85 4.86
C LEU A 59 -14.65 13.71 3.65
N ALA A 60 -14.31 13.29 2.45
CA ALA A 60 -14.78 13.93 1.21
C ALA A 60 -16.31 13.90 1.07
N GLN A 61 -16.95 12.76 1.35
CA GLN A 61 -18.42 12.64 1.36
C GLN A 61 -19.05 13.56 2.41
N SER A 62 -18.48 13.65 3.61
CA SER A 62 -18.96 14.57 4.64
C SER A 62 -18.81 16.04 4.24
N ALA A 63 -17.76 16.41 3.51
CA ALA A 63 -17.55 17.78 3.04
C ALA A 63 -18.65 18.23 2.06
N ILE A 64 -19.16 17.32 1.22
CA ILE A 64 -20.26 17.62 0.29
C ILE A 64 -21.64 17.24 0.83
N ALA A 65 -21.73 16.59 1.99
CA ALA A 65 -22.99 16.11 2.55
C ALA A 65 -24.07 17.20 2.67
N PRO A 66 -23.76 18.46 3.07
CA PRO A 66 -24.77 19.52 3.10
C PRO A 66 -25.35 19.85 1.72
N LEU A 67 -24.52 19.79 0.67
CA LEU A 67 -24.95 20.03 -0.71
C LEU A 67 -25.87 18.91 -1.19
N VAL A 68 -25.52 17.65 -0.90
CA VAL A 68 -26.33 16.48 -1.25
C VAL A 68 -27.64 16.45 -0.46
N ALA A 69 -27.60 16.71 0.84
CA ALA A 69 -28.77 16.71 1.73
C ALA A 69 -29.78 17.82 1.40
N SER A 70 -29.35 18.88 0.71
CA SER A 70 -30.25 19.94 0.24
C SER A 70 -31.30 19.45 -0.77
N GLY A 71 -31.11 18.26 -1.37
CA GLY A 71 -31.99 17.71 -2.40
C GLY A 71 -31.96 18.47 -3.73
N ARG A 72 -31.09 19.48 -3.86
CA ARG A 72 -30.93 20.28 -5.07
C ARG A 72 -29.98 19.54 -6.01
N ASP A 73 -30.54 18.98 -7.08
CA ASP A 73 -29.75 18.35 -8.14
C ASP A 73 -29.65 19.26 -9.37
N ASN A 74 -29.19 20.50 -9.17
CA ASN A 74 -28.94 21.43 -10.26
C ASN A 74 -27.44 21.51 -10.56
N GLU A 75 -27.10 22.02 -11.74
CA GLU A 75 -25.71 22.15 -12.20
C GLU A 75 -24.86 22.98 -11.22
N ALA A 76 -25.42 24.06 -10.67
CA ALA A 76 -24.73 24.89 -9.69
C ALA A 76 -24.31 24.13 -8.42
N THR A 77 -25.17 23.26 -7.87
CA THR A 77 -24.86 22.44 -6.70
C THR A 77 -23.83 21.36 -7.02
N ARG A 78 -23.90 20.76 -8.23
CA ARG A 78 -22.87 19.80 -8.69
C ARG A 78 -21.52 20.48 -8.86
N ASP A 79 -21.47 21.66 -9.47
CA ASP A 79 -20.25 22.44 -9.63
C ASP A 79 -19.63 22.86 -8.30
N GLU A 80 -20.47 23.22 -7.32
CA GLU A 80 -20.02 23.55 -5.98
C GLU A 80 -19.44 22.33 -5.26
N ALA A 81 -20.06 21.15 -5.41
CA ALA A 81 -19.52 19.91 -4.88
C ALA A 81 -18.19 19.55 -5.54
N MET A 82 -18.09 19.64 -6.86
CA MET A 82 -16.84 19.40 -7.61
C MET A 82 -15.74 20.38 -7.18
N ARG A 83 -16.04 21.67 -7.06
CA ARG A 83 -15.09 22.68 -6.56
C ARG A 83 -14.65 22.43 -5.13
N THR A 84 -15.53 21.92 -4.28
CA THR A 84 -15.21 21.57 -2.89
C THR A 84 -14.25 20.38 -2.85
N LEU A 85 -14.56 19.32 -3.59
CA LEU A 85 -13.71 18.13 -3.69
C LEU A 85 -12.35 18.43 -4.34
N ALA A 86 -12.29 19.31 -5.34
CA ALA A 86 -11.05 19.70 -6.01
C ALA A 86 -10.04 20.41 -5.09
N ARG A 87 -10.52 21.00 -3.98
CA ARG A 87 -9.68 21.65 -2.97
C ARG A 87 -9.22 20.71 -1.86
N LEU A 88 -9.79 19.51 -1.76
CA LEU A 88 -9.37 18.53 -0.78
C LEU A 88 -8.10 17.85 -1.27
N ASP A 89 -7.02 18.04 -0.52
CA ASP A 89 -5.74 17.36 -0.70
C ASP A 89 -5.38 16.69 0.63
N PHE A 90 -4.96 15.43 0.58
CA PHE A 90 -4.60 14.63 1.77
C PHE A 90 -3.14 14.15 1.73
N GLY A 91 -2.29 14.80 0.93
CA GLY A 91 -0.85 14.57 0.88
C GLY A 91 -0.27 14.86 -0.50
N THR A 92 1.07 14.83 -0.62
CA THR A 92 1.77 15.15 -1.86
C THR A 92 1.22 14.43 -3.10
N ASP A 93 0.70 13.21 -2.95
CA ASP A 93 0.07 12.42 -4.03
C ASP A 93 -1.43 12.10 -3.79
N GLY A 94 -2.03 12.67 -2.74
CA GLY A 94 -3.39 12.37 -2.31
C GLY A 94 -4.42 13.38 -2.81
N TYR A 95 -5.18 13.02 -3.85
CA TYR A 95 -6.23 13.87 -4.43
C TYR A 95 -7.49 13.07 -4.77
N PHE A 96 -8.61 13.77 -4.94
CA PHE A 96 -9.87 13.18 -5.39
C PHE A 96 -10.10 13.44 -6.87
N PHE A 97 -10.69 12.47 -7.55
CA PHE A 97 -11.14 12.57 -8.94
C PHE A 97 -12.51 11.93 -9.07
N LEU A 98 -13.30 12.39 -10.04
CA LEU A 98 -14.69 11.96 -10.22
C LEU A 98 -14.91 11.49 -11.65
N TYR A 99 -15.64 10.38 -11.77
CA TYR A 99 -16.17 9.87 -13.02
C TYR A 99 -17.67 9.69 -12.90
N ASP A 100 -18.39 9.84 -14.01
CA ASP A 100 -19.74 9.32 -14.10
C ASP A 100 -19.74 7.81 -14.35
N MET A 101 -20.92 7.19 -14.27
CA MET A 101 -21.09 5.74 -14.49
C MET A 101 -20.82 5.30 -15.94
N ARG A 102 -20.59 6.24 -16.86
CA ARG A 102 -20.25 5.99 -18.26
C ARG A 102 -18.76 6.12 -18.53
N GLY A 103 -17.94 6.37 -17.50
CA GLY A 103 -16.49 6.55 -17.66
C GLY A 103 -16.06 7.95 -18.07
N ARG A 104 -16.98 8.93 -18.09
CA ARG A 104 -16.60 10.32 -18.35
C ARG A 104 -15.99 10.95 -17.11
N ASN A 105 -14.80 11.52 -17.23
CA ASN A 105 -14.19 12.28 -16.15
C ASN A 105 -14.97 13.58 -15.91
N LEU A 106 -15.42 13.80 -14.68
CA LEU A 106 -16.18 14.99 -14.28
C LEU A 106 -15.29 16.03 -13.58
N MET A 107 -14.25 15.58 -12.89
CA MET A 107 -13.36 16.45 -12.12
C MET A 107 -12.01 15.76 -11.92
N HIS A 108 -10.93 16.46 -12.22
CA HIS A 108 -9.58 16.03 -11.91
C HIS A 108 -8.67 17.23 -11.61
N PRO A 109 -8.18 17.41 -10.36
CA PRO A 109 -7.47 18.64 -9.98
C PRO A 109 -6.06 18.72 -10.57
N ARG A 110 -5.40 17.58 -10.80
CA ARG A 110 -4.02 17.52 -11.32
C ARG A 110 -3.88 17.30 -12.82
N GLN A 111 -4.97 16.91 -13.49
CA GLN A 111 -5.02 16.55 -14.91
C GLN A 111 -6.30 17.14 -15.52
N PRO A 112 -6.46 18.47 -15.52
CA PRO A 112 -7.66 19.13 -16.01
C PRO A 112 -7.98 18.80 -17.47
N GLU A 113 -6.98 18.39 -18.27
CA GLU A 113 -7.12 17.95 -19.65
C GLU A 113 -7.97 16.67 -19.81
N LEU A 114 -8.15 15.88 -18.75
CA LEU A 114 -8.99 14.69 -18.73
C LEU A 114 -10.48 15.02 -18.57
N VAL A 115 -10.80 16.18 -17.99
CA VAL A 115 -12.19 16.56 -17.67
C VAL A 115 -13.02 16.61 -18.96
N GLY A 116 -14.17 15.92 -18.94
CA GLY A 116 -15.09 15.79 -20.07
C GLY A 116 -14.78 14.64 -21.04
N ARG A 117 -13.62 13.99 -20.93
CA ARG A 117 -13.27 12.83 -21.77
C ARG A 117 -13.91 11.56 -21.25
N ASP A 118 -14.31 10.70 -22.17
CA ASP A 118 -14.65 9.30 -21.88
C ASP A 118 -13.35 8.50 -21.80
N LEU A 119 -13.09 7.90 -20.63
CA LEU A 119 -11.89 7.15 -20.33
C LEU A 119 -12.22 5.71 -19.93
N TRP A 120 -13.39 5.20 -20.33
CA TRP A 120 -13.81 3.84 -20.00
C TRP A 120 -12.80 2.77 -20.44
N ASP A 121 -12.22 2.94 -21.63
CA ASP A 121 -11.24 2.00 -22.22
C ASP A 121 -9.77 2.40 -21.93
N LEU A 122 -9.53 3.42 -21.10
CA LEU A 122 -8.19 3.83 -20.74
C LEU A 122 -7.52 2.74 -19.90
N THR A 123 -6.39 2.24 -20.39
CA THR A 123 -5.55 1.25 -19.68
C THR A 123 -4.22 1.89 -19.33
N ASP A 124 -3.63 1.46 -18.21
CA ASP A 124 -2.27 1.84 -17.85
C ASP A 124 -1.26 1.39 -18.91
N ALA A 125 -0.16 2.11 -19.04
CA ALA A 125 0.97 1.69 -19.86
C ALA A 125 1.71 0.58 -19.11
N GLY A 126 1.23 -0.66 -19.27
CA GLY A 126 1.85 -1.86 -18.69
C GLY A 126 3.27 -2.12 -19.16
#